data_AF-A0A0L0VE06-F1
#
_entry.id   AF-A0A0L0VE06-F1
#
_cell.length_a   1.000
_cell.length_b   1.000
_cell.length_c   1.000
_cell.angle_alpha   90.00
_cell.angle_beta   90.00
_cell.angle_gamma   90.00
#
_symmetry.space_group_name_H-M   'P 1'
#
loop_
_entity.id
_entity.type
_entity.pdbx_description
1 polymer ?
#
loop_
_entity_poly.entity_id
_entity_poly.type
_entity_poly.pdbx_seq_one_letter_code
_entity_poly.pdbx_strand_id
1 'polypeptide(L)'
;MVKLGFTPQVYKNSLYFKGHEQPDVVICQKKYIKNYRQYQSRSCIYGGDNLDIAPEVNPETLGDNKNTVFSQSESGKKPESDDAATIICPGTTGNKWWDIDQLCNQVAHKAIPIFETLHSNLQAVFVFDCSLAHRAFAKSALRVQNMNLNPGRKQSILRDTVIPKDNPHIPFHLFGQLQKFVFDDSHPLHPGKAKGVRAILKERGLWDYYTQKAWQEGQPLNLQCKDCLTTNIKKDIVRKAEELIAQVKANGYSLSEDQLVKEVLPTSQLPQETEINPTPVTDQVNNHPKMCCWSMSLSQQSEFLAKRPLLQTIIEDASHICLFLPKFHCELNPIELFWSHIKTGNKPAILCSHDQVGARKTDVN
;
A
#
# COMPACT_ATOMS: atom_id res chain seq x y z
N MET A 1 0.99 14.08 31.98
CA MET A 1 2.03 13.66 31.00
C MET A 1 3.23 13.02 31.68
N VAL A 2 4.03 13.70 32.52
CA VAL A 2 5.14 13.03 33.25
C VAL A 2 4.68 11.90 34.18
N LYS A 3 3.55 12.07 34.88
CA LYS A 3 2.93 11.02 35.71
C LYS A 3 2.49 9.75 34.96
N LEU A 4 2.40 9.82 33.63
CA LEU A 4 2.04 8.69 32.76
C LEU A 4 3.29 8.10 32.07
N GLY A 5 4.51 8.46 32.50
CA GLY A 5 5.75 7.93 31.94
C GLY A 5 6.26 8.64 30.67
N PHE A 6 5.57 9.68 30.18
CA PHE A 6 6.01 10.42 29.01
C PHE A 6 7.23 11.26 29.35
N THR A 7 8.33 11.06 28.61
CA THR A 7 9.53 11.88 28.71
C THR A 7 9.64 12.82 27.51
N PRO A 8 9.96 14.11 27.71
CA PRO A 8 10.21 15.03 26.61
C PRO A 8 11.54 14.65 25.93
N GLN A 9 11.50 14.44 24.61
CA GLN A 9 12.72 14.25 23.83
C GLN A 9 13.21 15.58 23.28
N VAL A 10 14.53 15.79 23.35
CA VAL A 10 15.19 16.89 22.64
C VAL A 10 15.26 16.53 21.17
N TYR A 11 14.25 16.94 20.41
CA TYR A 11 14.23 16.77 18.96
C TYR A 11 15.22 17.75 18.32
N LYS A 12 16.26 17.22 17.66
CA LYS A 12 17.00 17.97 16.63
C LYS A 12 16.43 17.53 15.29
N ASN A 13 15.99 18.48 14.45
CA ASN A 13 15.32 18.34 13.14
C ASN A 13 16.08 17.54 12.05
N SER A 14 16.92 16.56 12.39
CA SER A 14 17.79 15.87 11.43
C SER A 14 18.25 14.47 11.85
N LEU A 15 17.77 13.91 12.98
CA LEU A 15 18.24 12.59 13.45
C LEU A 15 17.06 11.61 13.58
N TYR A 16 16.92 10.71 12.62
CA TYR A 16 16.01 9.57 12.69
C TYR A 16 16.74 8.36 13.29
N PHE A 17 16.26 7.86 14.43
CA PHE A 17 16.78 6.65 15.05
C PHE A 17 16.14 5.40 14.43
N LYS A 18 16.99 4.54 13.85
CA LYS A 18 16.62 3.31 13.17
C LYS A 18 16.97 2.12 14.07
N GLY A 19 15.97 1.56 14.77
CA GLY A 19 16.21 0.55 15.83
C GLY A 19 15.41 -0.75 15.73
N HIS A 20 14.32 -0.80 14.95
CA HIS A 20 13.44 -1.97 14.88
C HIS A 20 12.99 -2.20 13.43
N GLU A 21 13.87 -2.75 12.59
CA GLU A 21 13.47 -3.18 11.25
C GLU A 21 12.86 -4.58 11.32
N GLN A 22 11.55 -4.66 11.17
CA GLN A 22 10.87 -5.94 10.98
C GLN A 22 11.28 -6.56 9.63
N PRO A 23 11.44 -7.89 9.52
CA PRO A 23 11.91 -8.53 8.28
C PRO A 23 11.06 -8.22 7.04
N ASP A 24 9.75 -8.06 7.21
CA ASP A 24 8.82 -7.70 6.13
C ASP A 24 9.06 -6.26 5.60
N VAL A 25 9.39 -5.32 6.49
CA VAL A 25 9.76 -3.94 6.14
C VAL A 25 11.04 -3.93 5.31
N VAL A 26 12.06 -4.71 5.69
CA VAL A 26 13.32 -4.84 4.94
C VAL A 26 13.09 -5.41 3.54
N ILE A 27 12.23 -6.42 3.41
CA ILE A 27 11.87 -6.99 2.11
C ILE A 27 11.18 -5.93 1.22
N CYS A 28 10.24 -5.17 1.79
CA CYS A 28 9.55 -4.09 1.08
C CYS A 28 10.54 -3.00 0.63
N GLN A 29 11.48 -2.62 1.49
CA GLN A 29 12.51 -1.63 1.18
C GLN A 29 13.41 -2.09 0.02
N LYS A 30 13.93 -3.33 0.08
CA LYS A 30 14.77 -3.90 -0.98
C LYS A 30 14.03 -3.96 -2.31
N LYS A 31 12.76 -4.38 -2.30
CA LYS A 31 11.90 -4.41 -3.49
C LYS A 31 11.69 -3.00 -4.06
N TYR A 32 11.42 -2.02 -3.21
CA TYR A 32 11.26 -0.63 -3.63
C TYR A 32 12.53 -0.10 -4.30
N ILE A 33 13.70 -0.26 -3.67
CA ILE A 33 14.98 0.20 -4.22
C ILE A 33 15.26 -0.44 -5.59
N LYS A 34 15.01 -1.74 -5.73
CA LYS A 34 15.16 -2.44 -7.02
C LYS A 34 14.27 -1.83 -8.10
N ASN A 35 12.98 -1.68 -7.82
CA ASN A 35 12.01 -1.12 -8.76
C ASN A 35 12.36 0.33 -9.11
N TYR A 36 12.67 1.15 -8.10
CA TYR A 36 13.04 2.55 -8.28
C TYR A 36 14.26 2.68 -9.20
N ARG A 37 15.33 1.91 -8.97
CA ARG A 37 16.52 1.92 -9.84
C ARG A 37 16.22 1.49 -11.27
N GLN A 38 15.37 0.48 -11.45
CA GLN A 38 14.97 0.01 -12.79
C GLN A 38 14.19 1.08 -13.57
N TYR A 39 13.30 1.81 -12.91
CA TYR A 39 12.59 2.91 -13.57
C TYR A 39 13.48 4.14 -13.74
N GLN A 40 14.33 4.44 -12.77
CA GLN A 40 15.31 5.52 -12.88
C GLN A 40 16.28 5.33 -14.05
N SER A 41 16.72 4.11 -14.35
CA SER A 41 17.61 3.86 -15.50
C SER A 41 16.92 4.10 -16.85
N ARG A 42 15.58 4.17 -16.88
CA ARG A 42 14.78 4.47 -18.08
C ARG A 42 14.34 5.93 -18.14
N SER A 43 14.72 6.73 -17.14
CA SER A 43 14.37 8.14 -17.07
C SER A 43 15.49 9.01 -17.62
N CYS A 44 15.13 9.98 -18.47
CA CYS A 44 16.04 11.05 -18.84
C CYS A 44 16.40 11.85 -17.58
N ILE A 45 17.69 11.91 -17.24
CA ILE A 45 18.18 12.82 -16.22
C ILE A 45 18.41 14.15 -16.91
N TYR A 46 17.49 15.09 -16.68
CA TYR A 46 17.64 16.45 -17.17
C TYR A 46 18.89 17.10 -16.57
N GLY A 47 19.73 17.65 -17.43
CA GLY A 47 21.00 18.29 -17.09
C GLY A 47 21.12 19.72 -17.63
N GLY A 48 22.28 20.34 -17.40
CA GLY A 48 22.49 21.77 -17.65
C GLY A 48 22.00 22.64 -16.49
N ASP A 49 22.41 23.90 -16.47
CA ASP A 49 22.16 24.82 -15.33
C ASP A 49 20.67 25.08 -15.09
N ASN A 50 19.83 24.88 -16.13
CA ASN A 50 18.38 25.09 -16.10
C ASN A 50 17.56 23.78 -16.21
N LEU A 51 18.21 22.60 -16.26
CA LEU A 51 17.55 21.31 -16.54
C LEU A 51 16.98 21.16 -17.97
N ASP A 52 17.52 21.91 -18.94
CA ASP A 52 17.01 21.93 -20.32
C ASP A 52 17.52 20.75 -21.18
N ILE A 53 18.57 20.07 -20.73
CA ILE A 53 19.24 19.04 -21.53
C ILE A 53 18.67 17.68 -21.15
N ALA A 54 17.86 17.07 -22.02
CA ALA A 54 17.39 15.70 -21.86
C ALA A 54 18.22 14.74 -22.75
N PRO A 55 19.27 14.08 -22.23
CA PRO A 55 19.97 13.06 -23.00
C PRO A 55 19.03 11.88 -23.31
N GLU A 56 19.16 11.32 -24.51
CA GLU A 56 18.43 10.11 -24.89
C GLU A 56 18.86 8.91 -24.03
N VAL A 57 17.89 8.13 -23.58
CA VAL A 57 18.15 6.88 -22.85
C VAL A 57 18.68 5.85 -23.84
N ASN A 58 19.75 5.15 -23.47
CA ASN A 58 20.36 4.11 -24.32
C ASN A 58 19.31 3.05 -24.74
N PRO A 59 19.16 2.76 -26.06
CA PRO A 59 18.22 1.75 -26.57
C PRO A 59 18.34 0.37 -25.91
N GLU A 60 19.54 -0.06 -25.52
CA GLU A 60 19.76 -1.33 -24.82
C GLU A 60 19.13 -1.36 -23.42
N THR A 61 19.05 -0.21 -22.75
CA THR A 61 18.42 -0.08 -21.43
C THR A 61 16.89 -0.01 -21.53
N LEU A 62 16.39 0.50 -22.67
CA LEU A 62 14.98 0.64 -22.95
C LEU A 62 14.35 -0.70 -23.36
N GLY A 63 15.00 -1.45 -24.26
CA GLY A 63 14.44 -2.67 -24.85
C GLY A 63 13.05 -2.41 -25.43
N ASP A 64 12.07 -3.27 -25.11
CA ASP A 64 10.66 -3.11 -25.53
C ASP A 64 9.84 -2.14 -24.65
N ASN A 65 10.48 -1.43 -23.70
CA ASN A 65 9.77 -0.57 -22.74
C ASN A 65 9.67 0.87 -23.22
N LYS A 66 8.80 1.68 -22.59
CA LYS A 66 8.72 3.13 -22.82
C LYS A 66 9.71 3.90 -21.93
N ASN A 67 10.17 5.05 -22.42
CA ASN A 67 10.94 6.00 -21.61
C ASN A 67 10.08 6.46 -20.44
N THR A 68 10.65 6.51 -19.25
CA THR A 68 9.93 6.92 -18.03
C THR A 68 10.27 8.35 -17.64
N VAL A 69 9.35 9.04 -16.99
CA VAL A 69 9.65 10.32 -16.34
C VAL A 69 9.03 10.31 -14.96
N PHE A 70 9.82 10.72 -13.96
CA PHE A 70 9.28 11.09 -12.65
C PHE A 70 8.66 12.47 -12.81
N SER A 71 7.33 12.54 -12.77
CA SER A 71 6.62 13.77 -13.07
C SER A 71 6.83 14.81 -11.97
N GLN A 72 7.60 15.85 -12.28
CA GLN A 72 7.40 17.23 -11.87
C GLN A 72 7.59 18.04 -13.14
N SER A 73 6.53 18.66 -13.67
CA SER A 73 6.60 19.29 -15.00
C SER A 73 5.94 20.65 -15.03
N GLU A 74 6.62 21.61 -15.67
CA GLU A 74 6.03 22.70 -16.44
C GLU A 74 6.46 22.62 -17.92
N SER A 75 5.56 23.13 -18.77
CA SER A 75 5.65 23.54 -20.18
C SER A 75 5.44 22.49 -21.30
N GLY A 76 4.36 22.70 -22.08
CA GLY A 76 4.16 22.14 -23.44
C GLY A 76 2.77 21.58 -23.82
N LYS A 77 1.88 22.43 -24.37
CA LYS A 77 0.47 22.22 -24.81
C LYS A 77 -0.58 22.24 -23.69
N LYS A 78 -1.61 23.07 -23.90
CA LYS A 78 -2.50 23.61 -22.87
C LYS A 78 -3.63 22.62 -22.53
N PRO A 79 -3.64 22.03 -21.33
CA PRO A 79 -4.78 21.28 -20.81
C PRO A 79 -5.90 22.25 -20.38
N GLU A 80 -7.08 21.75 -19.99
CA GLU A 80 -8.15 22.58 -19.39
C GLU A 80 -7.67 23.34 -18.13
N SER A 81 -6.66 22.79 -17.44
CA SER A 81 -5.90 23.39 -16.33
C SER A 81 -4.45 22.91 -16.45
N ASP A 82 -3.49 23.81 -16.39
CA ASP A 82 -2.04 23.50 -16.35
C ASP A 82 -1.57 23.01 -14.98
N ASP A 83 -2.41 23.17 -13.95
CA ASP A 83 -2.11 22.77 -12.60
C ASP A 83 -2.94 21.56 -12.16
N ALA A 84 -2.25 20.53 -11.66
CA ALA A 84 -2.88 19.37 -11.04
C ALA A 84 -3.29 19.62 -9.59
N ALA A 85 -2.78 20.69 -8.94
CA ALA A 85 -3.07 21.00 -7.55
C ALA A 85 -4.57 21.21 -7.32
N THR A 86 -5.00 20.86 -6.11
CA THR A 86 -6.39 21.05 -5.67
C THR A 86 -6.34 21.67 -4.29
N ILE A 87 -6.88 22.88 -4.18
CA ILE A 87 -6.96 23.62 -2.92
C ILE A 87 -8.24 23.21 -2.20
N ILE A 88 -8.11 22.79 -0.95
CA ILE A 88 -9.24 22.53 -0.07
C ILE A 88 -9.21 23.49 1.12
N CYS A 89 -10.38 24.02 1.49
CA CYS A 89 -10.56 24.87 2.66
C CYS A 89 -11.44 24.13 3.69
N PRO A 90 -10.88 23.20 4.48
CA PRO A 90 -11.68 22.43 5.43
C PRO A 90 -12.21 23.29 6.60
N GLY A 91 -13.45 23.02 7.02
CA GLY A 91 -14.09 23.73 8.13
C GLY A 91 -15.58 23.39 8.27
N THR A 92 -16.24 23.86 9.33
CA THR A 92 -17.66 23.58 9.63
C THR A 92 -18.62 24.01 8.52
N THR A 93 -18.21 25.00 7.73
CA THR A 93 -18.91 25.51 6.53
C THR A 93 -18.09 25.35 5.25
N GLY A 94 -16.93 24.68 5.34
CA GLY A 94 -15.97 24.54 4.26
C GLY A 94 -16.01 23.18 3.56
N ASN A 95 -14.95 22.89 2.80
CA ASN A 95 -14.80 21.62 2.11
C ASN A 95 -14.66 20.46 3.11
N LYS A 96 -14.94 19.24 2.65
CA LYS A 96 -14.58 18.03 3.39
C LYS A 96 -13.06 17.95 3.54
N TRP A 97 -12.61 17.27 4.59
CA TRP A 97 -11.20 16.89 4.73
C TRP A 97 -10.74 16.06 3.53
N TRP A 98 -9.44 16.10 3.24
CA TRP A 98 -8.84 15.34 2.15
C TRP A 98 -9.05 13.83 2.34
N ASP A 99 -9.50 13.15 1.29
CA ASP A 99 -9.74 11.71 1.30
C ASP A 99 -9.20 11.03 0.02
N ILE A 100 -9.26 9.70 0.00
CA ILE A 100 -8.75 8.93 -1.14
C ILE A 100 -9.57 9.15 -2.42
N ASP A 101 -10.88 9.41 -2.31
CA ASP A 101 -11.74 9.63 -3.47
C ASP A 101 -11.34 10.94 -4.16
N GLN A 102 -11.07 11.99 -3.39
CA GLN A 102 -10.55 13.28 -3.88
C GLN A 102 -9.16 13.14 -4.52
N LEU A 103 -8.23 12.40 -3.90
CA LEU A 103 -6.92 12.13 -4.50
C LEU A 103 -7.04 11.34 -5.81
N CYS A 104 -7.88 10.31 -5.84
CA CYS A 104 -8.13 9.52 -7.04
C CYS A 104 -8.68 10.38 -8.17
N ASN A 105 -9.63 11.28 -7.86
CA ASN A 105 -10.17 12.23 -8.84
C ASN A 105 -9.09 13.19 -9.36
N GLN A 106 -8.24 13.73 -8.47
CA GLN A 106 -7.13 14.60 -8.86
C GLN A 106 -6.17 13.88 -9.83
N VAL A 107 -5.79 12.64 -9.52
CA VAL A 107 -4.88 11.86 -10.36
C VAL A 107 -5.51 11.50 -11.70
N ALA A 108 -6.73 10.96 -11.69
CA ALA A 108 -7.42 10.50 -12.89
C ALA A 108 -7.80 11.65 -13.85
N HIS A 109 -8.22 12.80 -13.31
CA HIS A 109 -8.83 13.87 -14.12
C HIS A 109 -7.95 15.11 -14.28
N LYS A 110 -6.84 15.23 -13.53
CA LYS A 110 -5.88 16.32 -13.71
C LYS A 110 -4.50 15.78 -14.03
N ALA A 111 -3.87 15.05 -13.11
CA ALA A 111 -2.45 14.73 -13.21
C ALA A 111 -2.11 13.87 -14.44
N ILE A 112 -2.88 12.80 -14.69
CA ILE A 112 -2.68 11.93 -15.85
C ILE A 112 -2.94 12.69 -17.17
N PRO A 113 -4.10 13.36 -17.37
CA PRO A 113 -4.35 14.12 -18.60
C PRO A 113 -3.30 15.22 -18.89
N ILE A 114 -2.85 15.93 -17.85
CA ILE A 114 -1.78 16.91 -17.99
C ILE A 114 -0.51 16.21 -18.46
N PHE A 115 -0.09 15.13 -17.80
CA PHE A 115 1.11 14.38 -18.18
C PHE A 115 1.03 13.86 -19.62
N GLU A 116 -0.08 13.22 -20.01
CA GLU A 116 -0.24 12.67 -21.37
C GLU A 116 -0.23 13.78 -22.44
N THR A 117 -0.71 14.98 -22.11
CA THR A 117 -0.64 16.15 -22.99
C THR A 117 0.78 16.67 -23.17
N LEU A 118 1.52 16.79 -22.06
CA LEU A 118 2.90 17.31 -22.04
C LEU A 118 3.92 16.27 -22.57
N HIS A 119 3.66 14.98 -22.36
CA HIS A 119 4.61 13.88 -22.51
C HIS A 119 4.00 12.65 -23.19
N SER A 120 3.29 12.86 -24.29
CA SER A 120 2.52 11.82 -25.04
C SER A 120 3.23 10.49 -25.34
N ASN A 121 4.57 10.45 -25.43
CA ASN A 121 5.34 9.24 -25.73
C ASN A 121 6.05 8.63 -24.50
N LEU A 122 5.86 9.21 -23.31
CA LEU A 122 6.53 8.79 -22.09
C LEU A 122 5.57 8.07 -21.15
N GLN A 123 6.12 7.35 -20.19
CA GLN A 123 5.39 6.69 -19.13
C GLN A 123 5.67 7.38 -17.79
N ALA A 124 4.65 7.94 -17.16
CA ALA A 124 4.80 8.55 -15.84
C ALA A 124 5.10 7.50 -14.76
N VAL A 125 5.97 7.87 -13.82
CA VAL A 125 6.18 7.14 -12.55
C VAL A 125 5.67 8.00 -11.41
N PHE A 126 4.48 7.66 -10.90
CA PHE A 126 3.87 8.31 -9.74
C PHE A 126 4.41 7.69 -8.45
N VAL A 127 4.94 8.52 -7.55
CA VAL A 127 5.48 8.08 -6.26
C VAL A 127 4.64 8.67 -5.13
N PHE A 128 4.03 7.82 -4.33
CA PHE A 128 3.22 8.21 -3.18
C PHE A 128 3.90 7.87 -1.87
N ASP A 129 3.70 8.72 -0.87
CA ASP A 129 4.08 8.43 0.50
C ASP A 129 3.30 7.25 1.10
N CYS A 130 3.72 6.85 2.30
CA CYS A 130 3.14 5.73 3.03
C CYS A 130 1.81 6.02 3.73
N SER A 131 1.07 7.04 3.33
CA SER A 131 -0.23 7.35 3.94
C SER A 131 -1.22 6.17 3.81
N LEU A 132 -2.01 5.95 4.87
CA LEU A 132 -3.06 4.94 4.89
C LEU A 132 -4.09 5.16 3.78
N ALA A 133 -4.34 6.42 3.41
CA ALA A 133 -5.26 6.77 2.34
C ALA A 133 -4.78 6.22 0.99
N HIS A 134 -3.48 6.33 0.67
CA HIS A 134 -2.91 5.96 -0.63
C HIS A 134 -3.01 4.46 -0.92
N ARG A 135 -3.02 3.61 0.12
CA ARG A 135 -3.15 2.15 -0.01
C ARG A 135 -4.59 1.65 0.17
N ALA A 136 -5.58 2.55 0.23
CA ALA A 136 -6.96 2.13 0.36
C ALA A 136 -7.41 1.37 -0.90
N PHE A 137 -8.21 0.33 -0.67
CA PHE A 137 -8.82 -0.45 -1.75
C PHE A 137 -10.17 0.14 -2.15
N ALA A 138 -10.56 -0.05 -3.41
CA ALA A 138 -11.90 0.27 -3.88
C ALA A 138 -12.97 -0.42 -3.01
N LYS A 139 -14.15 0.20 -2.88
CA LYS A 139 -15.30 -0.41 -2.17
C LYS A 139 -15.71 -1.76 -2.76
N SER A 140 -15.48 -1.94 -4.07
CA SER A 140 -15.73 -3.16 -4.82
C SER A 140 -14.51 -4.09 -4.97
N ALA A 141 -13.38 -3.79 -4.33
CA ALA A 141 -12.17 -4.61 -4.44
C ALA A 141 -12.37 -6.02 -3.85
N LEU A 142 -11.74 -7.03 -4.45
CA LEU A 142 -11.85 -8.45 -4.07
C LEU A 142 -11.26 -8.73 -2.67
N ARG A 143 -12.03 -8.41 -1.64
CA ARG A 143 -11.64 -8.53 -0.23
C ARG A 143 -12.61 -9.46 0.49
N VAL A 144 -12.15 -10.68 0.77
CA VAL A 144 -12.93 -11.70 1.48
C VAL A 144 -13.36 -11.24 2.87
N GLN A 145 -12.59 -10.34 3.52
CA GLN A 145 -12.96 -9.78 4.82
C GLN A 145 -14.27 -8.98 4.79
N ASN A 146 -14.69 -8.53 3.60
CA ASN A 146 -15.91 -7.77 3.40
C ASN A 146 -17.07 -8.64 2.87
N MET A 147 -16.92 -9.97 2.86
CA MET A 147 -17.91 -10.92 2.39
C MET A 147 -18.53 -11.69 3.56
N ASN A 148 -19.81 -12.03 3.43
CA ASN A 148 -20.47 -12.98 4.32
C ASN A 148 -20.35 -14.41 3.79
N LEU A 149 -20.59 -15.41 4.65
CA LEU A 149 -20.68 -16.81 4.18
C LEU A 149 -21.86 -17.00 3.21
N ASN A 150 -23.00 -16.41 3.55
CA ASN A 150 -24.24 -16.50 2.79
C ASN A 150 -24.56 -15.17 2.08
N PRO A 151 -25.41 -15.19 1.04
CA PRO A 151 -25.81 -13.99 0.30
C PRO A 151 -26.50 -12.91 1.14
N GLY A 152 -26.43 -11.66 0.67
CA GLY A 152 -27.14 -10.52 1.27
C GLY A 152 -26.60 -10.08 2.65
N ARG A 153 -27.48 -9.50 3.48
CA ARG A 153 -27.11 -8.72 4.68
C ARG A 153 -26.17 -7.55 4.35
N LYS A 154 -25.67 -6.85 5.37
CA LYS A 154 -24.64 -5.81 5.22
C LYS A 154 -23.30 -6.47 4.86
N GLN A 155 -22.98 -6.51 3.57
CA GLN A 155 -21.66 -6.88 3.04
C GLN A 155 -21.32 -6.00 1.83
N SER A 156 -20.05 -5.98 1.43
CA SER A 156 -19.63 -5.23 0.25
C SER A 156 -20.09 -5.91 -1.03
N ILE A 157 -20.44 -5.10 -2.04
CA ILE A 157 -20.67 -5.56 -3.40
C ILE A 157 -19.30 -5.56 -4.10
N LEU A 158 -18.75 -6.75 -4.33
CA LEU A 158 -17.46 -6.90 -4.98
C LEU A 158 -17.61 -6.86 -6.50
N ARG A 159 -16.56 -6.41 -7.20
CA ARG A 159 -16.51 -6.40 -8.65
C ARG A 159 -16.40 -7.82 -9.21
N ASP A 160 -16.90 -7.99 -10.42
CA ASP A 160 -16.75 -9.24 -11.16
C ASP A 160 -15.28 -9.48 -11.54
N THR A 161 -14.94 -10.74 -11.76
CA THR A 161 -13.58 -11.16 -12.10
C THR A 161 -13.62 -12.35 -13.04
N VAL A 162 -12.45 -12.89 -13.37
CA VAL A 162 -12.28 -14.11 -14.15
C VAL A 162 -11.85 -15.25 -13.23
N ILE A 163 -12.41 -16.45 -13.44
CA ILE A 163 -12.02 -17.63 -12.68
C ILE A 163 -10.55 -17.98 -12.97
N PRO A 164 -9.71 -18.11 -11.93
CA PRO A 164 -8.27 -18.35 -12.09
C PRO A 164 -7.98 -19.71 -12.73
N LYS A 165 -6.87 -19.77 -13.48
CA LYS A 165 -6.39 -20.99 -14.15
C LYS A 165 -5.27 -21.69 -13.38
N ASP A 166 -4.69 -21.02 -12.38
CA ASP A 166 -3.54 -21.47 -11.61
C ASP A 166 -3.92 -22.33 -10.39
N ASN A 167 -5.21 -22.45 -10.06
CA ASN A 167 -5.69 -23.37 -9.04
C ASN A 167 -6.10 -24.71 -9.66
N PRO A 168 -5.32 -25.79 -9.47
CA PRO A 168 -5.58 -27.09 -10.09
C PRO A 168 -6.83 -27.79 -9.56
N HIS A 169 -7.40 -27.32 -8.43
CA HIS A 169 -8.62 -27.88 -7.86
C HIS A 169 -9.90 -27.30 -8.46
N ILE A 170 -9.80 -26.22 -9.23
CA ILE A 170 -10.93 -25.70 -10.00
C ILE A 170 -11.08 -26.57 -11.26
N PRO A 171 -12.29 -27.03 -11.61
CA PRO A 171 -12.53 -27.76 -12.85
C PRO A 171 -12.09 -26.98 -14.10
N PHE A 172 -11.34 -27.64 -14.99
CA PHE A 172 -10.74 -27.03 -16.19
C PHE A 172 -11.75 -26.26 -17.06
N HIS A 173 -12.99 -26.77 -17.18
CA HIS A 173 -14.02 -26.13 -17.99
C HIS A 173 -14.43 -24.74 -17.48
N LEU A 174 -14.18 -24.41 -16.20
CA LEU A 174 -14.50 -23.11 -15.60
C LEU A 174 -13.38 -22.08 -15.77
N PHE A 175 -12.19 -22.50 -16.20
CA PHE A 175 -11.03 -21.62 -16.33
C PHE A 175 -11.30 -20.46 -17.29
N GLY A 176 -11.01 -19.24 -16.85
CA GLY A 176 -11.20 -18.06 -17.69
C GLY A 176 -12.65 -17.60 -17.85
N GLN A 177 -13.63 -18.28 -17.25
CA GLN A 177 -15.02 -17.83 -17.29
C GLN A 177 -15.23 -16.61 -16.39
N LEU A 178 -16.24 -15.79 -16.73
CA LEU A 178 -16.66 -14.65 -15.92
C LEU A 178 -17.27 -15.14 -14.59
N GLN A 179 -16.69 -14.72 -13.49
CA GLN A 179 -17.22 -14.90 -12.14
C GLN A 179 -17.97 -13.64 -11.72
N LYS A 180 -19.30 -13.72 -11.74
CA LYS A 180 -20.16 -12.69 -11.15
C LYS A 180 -20.16 -12.76 -9.63
N PHE A 181 -20.07 -11.61 -8.95
CA PHE A 181 -20.15 -11.50 -7.48
C PHE A 181 -21.52 -11.01 -6.97
N VAL A 182 -22.42 -10.71 -7.88
CA VAL A 182 -23.83 -10.39 -7.60
C VAL A 182 -24.70 -11.42 -8.32
N PHE A 183 -25.80 -11.82 -7.71
CA PHE A 183 -26.79 -12.64 -8.39
C PHE A 183 -27.56 -11.82 -9.42
N ASP A 184 -27.88 -12.42 -10.55
CA ASP A 184 -28.75 -11.80 -11.55
C ASP A 184 -30.11 -11.45 -10.94
N ASP A 185 -30.77 -10.43 -11.50
CA ASP A 185 -32.08 -9.95 -11.02
C ASP A 185 -33.19 -11.00 -11.17
N SER A 186 -32.97 -12.03 -11.99
CA SER A 186 -33.86 -13.19 -12.16
C SER A 186 -33.62 -14.31 -11.14
N HIS A 187 -32.65 -14.18 -10.23
CA HIS A 187 -32.30 -15.25 -9.30
C HIS A 187 -33.45 -15.53 -8.31
N PRO A 188 -33.89 -16.80 -8.16
CA PRO A 188 -35.16 -17.13 -7.50
C PRO A 188 -35.23 -16.73 -6.01
N LEU A 189 -34.09 -16.71 -5.31
CA LEU A 189 -34.06 -16.46 -3.87
C LEU A 189 -33.33 -15.16 -3.47
N HIS A 190 -32.49 -14.63 -4.36
CA HIS A 190 -31.49 -13.62 -4.01
C HIS A 190 -31.25 -12.61 -5.16
N PRO A 191 -32.30 -12.10 -5.81
CA PRO A 191 -32.15 -11.22 -6.97
C PRO A 191 -31.35 -9.96 -6.61
N GLY A 192 -30.35 -9.63 -7.40
CA GLY A 192 -29.49 -8.44 -7.21
C GLY A 192 -28.65 -8.44 -5.92
N LYS A 193 -28.65 -9.53 -5.13
CA LYS A 193 -27.89 -9.58 -3.86
C LYS A 193 -26.45 -9.99 -4.10
N ALA A 194 -25.53 -9.41 -3.31
CA ALA A 194 -24.15 -9.85 -3.27
C ALA A 194 -24.05 -11.32 -2.85
N LYS A 195 -23.22 -12.08 -3.58
CA LYS A 195 -22.92 -13.49 -3.32
C LYS A 195 -22.02 -13.61 -2.09
N GLY A 196 -22.32 -14.59 -1.25
CA GLY A 196 -21.44 -14.97 -0.13
C GLY A 196 -20.30 -15.90 -0.57
N VAL A 197 -19.33 -16.10 0.31
CA VAL A 197 -18.16 -16.99 0.11
C VAL A 197 -18.59 -18.39 -0.33
N ARG A 198 -19.69 -18.92 0.24
CA ARG A 198 -20.21 -20.24 -0.12
C ARG A 198 -20.62 -20.33 -1.59
N ALA A 199 -21.32 -19.33 -2.12
CA ALA A 199 -21.79 -19.34 -3.50
C ALA A 199 -20.61 -19.30 -4.47
N ILE A 200 -19.64 -18.42 -4.23
CA ILE A 200 -18.42 -18.30 -5.06
C ILE A 200 -17.61 -19.60 -5.06
N LEU A 201 -17.39 -20.21 -3.89
CA LEU A 201 -16.65 -21.48 -3.82
C LEU A 201 -17.39 -22.64 -4.48
N LYS A 202 -18.73 -22.68 -4.42
CA LYS A 202 -19.54 -23.69 -5.12
C LYS A 202 -19.46 -23.53 -6.63
N GLU A 203 -19.61 -22.31 -7.13
CA GLU A 203 -19.51 -21.99 -8.56
C GLU A 203 -18.15 -22.36 -9.13
N ARG A 204 -17.11 -22.39 -8.30
CA ARG A 204 -15.74 -22.80 -8.67
C ARG A 204 -15.45 -24.29 -8.48
N GLY A 205 -16.40 -25.09 -8.01
CA GLY A 205 -16.18 -26.50 -7.65
C GLY A 205 -15.27 -26.71 -6.43
N LEU A 206 -14.93 -25.64 -5.70
CA LEU A 206 -13.99 -25.69 -4.57
C LEU A 206 -14.67 -26.00 -3.24
N TRP A 207 -15.97 -25.71 -3.12
CA TRP A 207 -16.72 -25.94 -1.89
C TRP A 207 -16.68 -27.41 -1.47
N ASP A 208 -16.98 -28.32 -2.39
CA ASP A 208 -17.06 -29.76 -2.09
C ASP A 208 -15.66 -30.33 -1.83
N TYR A 209 -14.67 -29.93 -2.64
CA TYR A 209 -13.27 -30.29 -2.44
C TYR A 209 -12.76 -29.93 -1.03
N TYR A 210 -12.95 -28.68 -0.62
CA TYR A 210 -12.52 -28.22 0.70
C TYR A 210 -13.35 -28.82 1.83
N THR A 211 -14.65 -29.08 1.62
CA THR A 211 -15.49 -29.79 2.59
C THR A 211 -15.00 -31.22 2.82
N GLN A 212 -14.70 -31.95 1.75
CA GLN A 212 -14.21 -33.32 1.82
C GLN A 212 -12.86 -33.39 2.54
N LYS A 213 -11.94 -32.47 2.22
CA LYS A 213 -10.64 -32.41 2.87
C LYS A 213 -10.74 -32.06 4.35
N ALA A 214 -11.59 -31.10 4.70
CA ALA A 214 -11.87 -30.74 6.10
C ALA A 214 -12.44 -31.93 6.90
N TRP A 215 -13.29 -32.75 6.27
CA TRP A 215 -13.79 -33.98 6.88
C TRP A 215 -12.66 -34.98 7.15
N GLN A 216 -11.77 -35.21 6.18
CA GLN A 216 -10.63 -36.11 6.34
C GLN A 216 -9.70 -35.68 7.48
N GLU A 217 -9.56 -34.38 7.69
CA GLU A 217 -8.78 -33.77 8.77
C GLU A 217 -9.56 -33.67 10.10
N GLY A 218 -10.83 -34.10 10.13
CA GLY A 218 -11.66 -34.14 11.33
C GLY A 218 -12.10 -32.78 11.87
N GLN A 219 -12.01 -31.71 11.08
CA GLN A 219 -12.34 -30.35 11.53
C GLN A 219 -13.24 -29.61 10.53
N PRO A 220 -14.46 -29.20 10.91
CA PRO A 220 -15.31 -28.41 10.03
C PRO A 220 -14.78 -26.99 9.85
N LEU A 221 -14.91 -26.46 8.63
CA LEU A 221 -14.49 -25.10 8.32
C LEU A 221 -15.55 -24.07 8.73
N ASN A 222 -15.15 -23.12 9.56
CA ASN A 222 -15.89 -21.90 9.83
C ASN A 222 -15.61 -20.83 8.76
N LEU A 223 -16.43 -19.77 8.69
CA LEU A 223 -16.16 -18.64 7.80
C LEU A 223 -14.78 -18.02 8.12
N GLN A 224 -14.50 -17.81 9.40
CA GLN A 224 -13.21 -17.42 9.94
C GLN A 224 -12.90 -18.29 11.15
N CYS A 225 -11.67 -18.82 11.23
CA CYS A 225 -11.20 -19.54 12.41
C CYS A 225 -10.71 -18.57 13.49
N LYS A 226 -10.57 -19.06 14.73
CA LYS A 226 -10.10 -18.27 15.88
C LYS A 226 -8.72 -17.68 15.63
N ASP A 227 -7.83 -18.40 14.97
CA ASP A 227 -6.47 -17.94 14.70
C ASP A 227 -6.47 -16.79 13.70
N CYS A 228 -7.21 -16.92 12.60
CA CYS A 228 -7.39 -15.84 11.62
C CYS A 228 -8.04 -14.61 12.24
N LEU A 229 -9.04 -14.79 13.10
CA LEU A 229 -9.70 -13.71 13.81
C LEU A 229 -8.72 -12.99 14.75
N THR A 230 -8.02 -13.75 15.59
CA THR A 230 -7.04 -13.23 16.55
C THR A 230 -5.89 -12.53 15.84
N THR A 231 -5.43 -13.08 14.71
CA THR A 231 -4.36 -12.48 13.90
C THR A 231 -4.80 -11.15 13.31
N ASN A 232 -6.03 -11.06 12.80
CA ASN A 232 -6.58 -9.80 12.31
C ASN A 232 -6.73 -8.77 13.44
N ILE A 233 -7.23 -9.18 14.60
CA ILE A 233 -7.34 -8.31 15.78
C ILE A 233 -5.95 -7.82 16.22
N LYS A 234 -4.96 -8.71 16.33
CA LYS A 234 -3.58 -8.35 16.66
C LYS A 234 -3.01 -7.34 15.66
N LYS A 235 -3.21 -7.57 14.36
CA LYS A 235 -2.78 -6.62 13.31
C LYS A 235 -3.47 -5.27 13.44
N ASP A 236 -4.76 -5.24 13.76
CA ASP A 236 -5.48 -3.99 13.99
C ASP A 236 -5.04 -3.27 15.27
N ILE A 237 -4.72 -4.00 16.35
CA ILE A 237 -4.17 -3.44 17.59
C ILE A 237 -2.80 -2.83 17.31
N VAL A 238 -1.90 -3.57 16.68
CA VAL A 238 -0.57 -3.07 16.31
C VAL A 238 -0.69 -1.84 15.42
N ARG A 239 -1.60 -1.84 14.45
CA ARG A 239 -1.86 -0.68 13.60
C ARG A 239 -2.35 0.54 14.38
N LYS A 240 -3.32 0.37 15.28
CA LYS A 240 -3.81 1.48 16.13
C LYS A 240 -2.73 1.99 17.08
N ALA A 241 -1.91 1.08 17.61
CA ALA A 241 -0.75 1.40 18.41
C ALA A 241 0.26 2.24 17.61
N GLU A 242 0.60 1.84 16.38
CA GLU A 242 1.45 2.60 15.47
C GLU A 242 0.90 4.01 15.17
N GLU A 243 -0.40 4.12 14.89
CA GLU A 243 -1.09 5.40 14.65
C GLU A 243 -0.98 6.32 15.86
N LEU A 244 -1.23 5.80 17.06
CA LEU A 244 -1.11 6.55 18.31
C LEU A 244 0.34 6.98 18.57
N ILE A 245 1.31 6.09 18.36
CA ILE A 245 2.74 6.41 18.48
C ILE A 245 3.11 7.54 17.52
N ALA A 246 2.64 7.50 16.27
CA ALA A 246 2.91 8.54 15.28
C ALA A 246 2.33 9.89 15.71
N GLN A 247 1.10 9.91 16.23
CA GLN A 247 0.45 11.12 16.74
C GLN A 247 1.19 11.69 17.97
N VAL A 248 1.59 10.83 18.91
CA VAL A 248 2.32 11.24 20.12
C VAL A 248 3.71 11.78 19.75
N LYS A 249 4.41 11.13 18.80
CA LYS A 249 5.69 11.61 18.25
C LYS A 249 5.54 12.96 17.55
N ALA A 250 4.49 13.15 16.77
CA ALA A 250 4.21 14.44 16.11
C ALA A 250 3.99 15.57 17.14
N ASN A 251 3.50 15.24 18.34
CA ASN A 251 3.33 16.18 19.44
C ASN A 251 4.57 16.31 20.35
N GLY A 252 5.72 15.73 19.98
CA GLY A 252 7.00 15.89 20.69
C GLY A 252 7.25 14.91 21.85
N TYR A 253 6.49 13.82 21.94
CA TYR A 253 6.59 12.83 23.02
C TYR A 253 6.99 11.44 22.48
N SER A 254 7.63 10.61 23.31
CA SER A 254 7.94 9.20 23.00
C SER A 254 7.26 8.25 23.99
N LEU A 255 6.94 7.03 23.52
CA LEU A 255 6.34 5.94 24.29
C LEU A 255 7.21 4.67 24.12
N SER A 256 7.33 3.86 25.17
CA SER A 256 7.92 2.51 25.05
C SER A 256 6.89 1.48 24.60
N GLU A 257 7.31 0.47 23.82
CA GLU A 257 6.42 -0.56 23.28
C GLU A 257 5.66 -1.32 24.39
N ASP A 258 6.31 -1.58 25.53
CA ASP A 258 5.74 -2.31 26.67
C ASP A 258 4.62 -1.56 27.41
N GLN A 259 4.60 -0.23 27.35
CA GLN A 259 3.55 0.58 27.99
C GLN A 259 2.29 0.67 27.13
N LEU A 260 2.45 0.59 25.82
CA LEU A 260 1.37 0.82 24.86
C LEU A 260 0.48 -0.41 24.66
N VAL A 261 1.08 -1.61 24.69
CA VAL A 261 0.33 -2.87 24.70
C VAL A 261 -0.61 -2.93 25.91
N LYS A 262 -0.23 -2.35 27.06
CA LYS A 262 -1.05 -2.30 28.27
C LYS A 262 -2.20 -1.28 28.20
N GLU A 263 -2.02 -0.15 27.52
CA GLU A 263 -3.07 0.89 27.37
C GLU A 263 -4.06 0.63 26.23
N VAL A 264 -3.67 -0.09 25.16
CA VAL A 264 -4.58 -0.40 24.02
C VAL A 264 -5.46 -1.63 24.29
N LEU A 265 -5.04 -2.51 25.21
CA LEU A 265 -5.76 -3.73 25.58
C LEU A 265 -7.16 -3.52 26.22
N PRO A 266 -7.42 -2.50 27.08
CA PRO A 266 -8.68 -2.40 27.82
C PRO A 266 -9.89 -1.96 26.98
N THR A 267 -9.70 -1.40 25.78
CA THR A 267 -10.79 -0.77 25.00
C THR A 267 -11.45 -1.70 23.97
N SER A 268 -10.96 -2.93 23.83
CA SER A 268 -11.53 -3.91 22.90
C SER A 268 -12.11 -5.07 23.71
N GLN A 269 -13.43 -5.26 23.65
CA GLN A 269 -14.15 -6.32 24.36
C GLN A 269 -13.49 -7.70 24.16
N LEU A 270 -12.64 -8.10 25.10
CA LEU A 270 -12.10 -9.44 25.20
C LEU A 270 -13.12 -10.28 26.01
N PRO A 271 -13.54 -11.47 25.55
CA PRO A 271 -14.09 -12.47 26.45
C PRO A 271 -13.03 -12.77 27.51
N GLN A 272 -13.43 -12.66 28.79
CA GLN A 272 -12.54 -12.80 29.93
C GLN A 272 -11.86 -14.18 29.96
N GLU A 273 -10.64 -14.16 30.52
CA GLU A 273 -9.75 -15.28 30.83
C GLU A 273 -8.92 -15.85 29.67
N THR A 274 -7.75 -15.26 29.48
CA THR A 274 -6.51 -15.99 29.19
C THR A 274 -5.34 -15.07 29.51
N GLU A 275 -4.51 -15.45 30.48
CA GLU A 275 -3.25 -14.75 30.78
C GLU A 275 -2.35 -14.77 29.53
N ILE A 276 -2.02 -13.59 29.00
CA ILE A 276 -1.13 -13.46 27.86
C ILE A 276 0.25 -13.06 28.39
N ASN A 277 1.17 -14.03 28.46
CA ASN A 277 2.59 -13.75 28.63
C ASN A 277 3.13 -13.00 27.40
N PRO A 278 3.89 -11.90 27.58
CA PRO A 278 4.54 -11.19 26.48
C PRO A 278 5.76 -12.00 26.03
N THR A 279 5.57 -12.92 25.10
CA THR A 279 6.69 -13.56 24.39
C THR A 279 6.90 -12.84 23.07
N PRO A 280 8.15 -12.53 22.65
CA PRO A 280 8.42 -11.85 21.39
C PRO A 280 7.84 -12.66 20.24
N VAL A 281 7.21 -11.98 19.28
CA VAL A 281 6.79 -12.58 18.02
C VAL A 281 8.05 -12.91 17.23
N THR A 282 8.68 -14.04 17.54
CA THR A 282 9.62 -14.69 16.64
C THR A 282 8.83 -15.28 15.50
N ASP A 283 9.22 -14.89 14.28
CA ASP A 283 8.77 -15.46 13.02
C ASP A 283 9.00 -16.97 12.99
N GLN A 284 8.02 -17.71 13.49
CA GLN A 284 7.70 -18.96 12.86
C GLN A 284 7.10 -18.59 11.50
N VAL A 285 7.86 -18.83 10.43
CA VAL A 285 7.37 -19.00 9.06
C VAL A 285 5.92 -19.47 9.14
N ASN A 286 4.96 -18.64 8.69
CA ASN A 286 3.52 -18.85 8.88
C ASN A 286 3.11 -20.28 8.45
N ASN A 287 3.20 -21.22 9.39
CA ASN A 287 2.72 -22.60 9.30
C ASN A 287 1.20 -22.64 9.48
N HIS A 288 0.52 -21.53 9.18
CA HIS A 288 -0.93 -21.50 9.22
C HIS A 288 -1.43 -22.30 8.03
N PRO A 289 -2.21 -23.38 8.25
CA PRO A 289 -2.66 -24.23 7.17
C PRO A 289 -3.35 -23.39 6.11
N LYS A 290 -2.97 -23.58 4.84
CA LYS A 290 -3.53 -22.84 3.68
C LYS A 290 -5.06 -22.96 3.56
N MET A 291 -5.69 -23.81 4.37
CA MET A 291 -7.12 -24.12 4.37
C MET A 291 -7.76 -24.11 5.77
N CYS A 292 -7.35 -23.21 6.67
CA CYS A 292 -7.90 -23.15 8.03
C CYS A 292 -9.37 -22.71 8.15
N CYS A 293 -9.91 -21.97 7.15
CA CYS A 293 -11.27 -21.46 7.14
C CYS A 293 -11.70 -21.05 5.71
N TRP A 294 -13.00 -20.87 5.48
CA TRP A 294 -13.52 -20.49 4.15
C TRP A 294 -12.94 -19.17 3.65
N SER A 295 -12.75 -18.20 4.56
CA SER A 295 -12.16 -16.92 4.19
C SER A 295 -10.73 -17.07 3.71
N MET A 296 -9.94 -17.92 4.39
CA MET A 296 -8.56 -18.19 3.98
C MET A 296 -8.53 -18.86 2.61
N SER A 297 -9.29 -19.94 2.42
CA SER A 297 -9.34 -20.68 1.16
C SER A 297 -9.69 -19.81 -0.06
N LEU A 298 -10.64 -18.88 0.09
CA LEU A 298 -10.97 -17.92 -0.96
C LEU A 298 -9.91 -16.82 -1.11
N SER A 299 -9.33 -16.33 -0.01
CA SER A 299 -8.32 -15.26 -0.05
C SER A 299 -7.00 -15.67 -0.71
N GLN A 300 -6.71 -16.97 -0.76
CA GLN A 300 -5.52 -17.54 -1.40
C GLN A 300 -5.68 -17.73 -2.92
N GLN A 301 -6.87 -17.48 -3.48
CA GLN A 301 -7.05 -17.49 -4.93
C GLN A 301 -6.29 -16.31 -5.54
N SER A 302 -5.68 -16.50 -6.72
CA SER A 302 -4.71 -15.56 -7.29
C SER A 302 -5.29 -14.17 -7.54
N GLU A 303 -6.54 -14.05 -7.95
CA GLU A 303 -7.21 -12.77 -8.16
C GLU A 303 -7.53 -12.02 -6.86
N PHE A 304 -7.70 -12.74 -5.74
CA PHE A 304 -7.82 -12.12 -4.42
C PHE A 304 -6.46 -11.68 -3.88
N LEU A 305 -5.37 -12.35 -4.26
CA LEU A 305 -4.01 -11.94 -3.92
C LEU A 305 -3.52 -10.77 -4.79
N ALA A 306 -3.88 -10.77 -6.08
CA ALA A 306 -3.51 -9.75 -7.06
C ALA A 306 -4.30 -8.44 -6.95
N LYS A 307 -5.14 -8.27 -5.92
CA LYS A 307 -5.86 -7.01 -5.71
C LYS A 307 -4.88 -5.85 -5.54
N ARG A 308 -5.14 -4.76 -6.28
CA ARG A 308 -4.38 -3.51 -6.20
C ARG A 308 -5.17 -2.47 -5.40
N PRO A 309 -4.50 -1.59 -4.63
CA PRO A 309 -5.11 -0.36 -4.11
C PRO A 309 -5.80 0.44 -5.22
N LEU A 310 -6.79 1.25 -4.85
CA LEU A 310 -7.59 2.04 -5.79
C LEU A 310 -6.71 2.95 -6.64
N LEU A 311 -5.82 3.70 -5.99
CA LEU A 311 -4.91 4.64 -6.64
C LEU A 311 -3.97 3.95 -7.64
N GLN A 312 -3.40 2.80 -7.23
CA GLN A 312 -2.57 1.97 -8.12
C GLN A 312 -3.36 1.48 -9.33
N THR A 313 -4.63 1.10 -9.14
CA THR A 313 -5.50 0.64 -10.23
C THR A 313 -5.70 1.75 -11.27
N ILE A 314 -6.05 2.96 -10.83
CA ILE A 314 -6.27 4.12 -11.72
C ILE A 314 -5.03 4.42 -12.58
N ILE A 315 -3.86 4.45 -11.95
CA ILE A 315 -2.61 4.83 -12.61
C ILE A 315 -2.14 3.75 -13.59
N GLU A 316 -2.17 2.48 -13.15
CA GLU A 316 -1.70 1.37 -13.99
C GLU A 316 -2.68 1.04 -15.12
N ASP A 317 -3.99 1.23 -14.93
CA ASP A 317 -4.98 1.07 -15.99
C ASP A 317 -4.84 2.19 -17.06
N ALA A 318 -4.31 3.35 -16.68
CA ALA A 318 -3.85 4.39 -17.60
C ALA A 318 -2.44 4.12 -18.18
N SER A 319 -1.92 2.89 -18.07
CA SER A 319 -0.59 2.50 -18.57
C SER A 319 0.58 3.28 -17.98
N HIS A 320 0.43 3.85 -16.78
CA HIS A 320 1.50 4.49 -16.00
C HIS A 320 1.97 3.61 -14.84
N ILE A 321 3.03 4.02 -14.14
CA ILE A 321 3.61 3.26 -13.04
C ILE A 321 3.25 3.92 -11.71
N CYS A 322 2.80 3.13 -10.74
CA CYS A 322 2.54 3.57 -9.37
C CYS A 322 3.53 2.92 -8.40
N LEU A 323 4.28 3.75 -7.67
CA LEU A 323 5.16 3.34 -6.59
C LEU A 323 4.66 3.90 -5.26
N PHE A 324 4.72 3.06 -4.23
CA PHE A 324 4.52 3.50 -2.86
C PHE A 324 5.85 3.42 -2.14
N LEU A 325 6.22 4.49 -1.43
CA LEU A 325 7.38 4.48 -0.55
C LEU A 325 7.25 3.34 0.48
N PRO A 326 8.39 2.81 0.98
CA PRO A 326 8.38 1.85 2.06
C PRO A 326 8.16 2.56 3.40
N LYS A 327 7.47 1.89 4.33
CA LYS A 327 7.16 2.47 5.64
C LYS A 327 8.47 2.76 6.40
N PHE A 328 8.49 3.88 7.14
CA PHE A 328 9.60 4.25 8.03
C PHE A 328 10.95 4.52 7.35
N HIS A 329 10.95 4.80 6.04
CA HIS A 329 12.15 5.10 5.27
C HIS A 329 12.06 6.46 4.59
N CYS A 330 12.06 7.53 5.39
CA CYS A 330 12.02 8.91 4.87
C CYS A 330 13.27 9.24 4.04
N GLU A 331 14.41 8.57 4.28
CA GLU A 331 15.63 8.70 3.50
C GLU A 331 15.47 8.26 2.04
N LEU A 332 14.44 7.47 1.74
CA LEU A 332 14.11 7.04 0.37
C LEU A 332 13.10 7.96 -0.32
N ASN A 333 12.60 9.00 0.36
CA ASN A 333 11.66 9.96 -0.19
C ASN A 333 12.43 11.18 -0.74
N PRO A 334 12.52 11.38 -2.07
CA PRO A 334 13.27 12.49 -2.65
C PRO A 334 12.78 13.87 -2.18
N ILE A 335 11.48 14.00 -1.91
CA ILE A 335 10.92 15.28 -1.43
C ILE A 335 11.41 15.62 -0.02
N GLU A 336 11.65 14.63 0.84
CA GLU A 336 12.16 14.87 2.21
C GLU A 336 13.61 15.33 2.18
N LEU A 337 14.41 14.83 1.23
CA LEU A 337 15.77 15.33 1.00
C LEU A 337 15.76 16.80 0.58
N PHE A 338 14.85 17.17 -0.32
CA PHE A 338 14.66 18.56 -0.74
C PHE A 338 14.18 19.45 0.41
N TRP A 339 13.16 19.03 1.16
CA TRP A 339 12.69 19.75 2.34
C TRP A 339 13.77 19.88 3.41
N SER A 340 14.57 18.84 3.64
CA SER A 340 15.72 18.90 4.53
C SER A 340 16.70 19.96 4.06
N HIS A 341 17.06 19.97 2.78
CA HIS A 341 17.96 20.96 2.19
C HIS A 341 17.44 22.39 2.38
N ILE A 342 16.18 22.67 2.04
CA ILE A 342 15.55 23.99 2.24
C ILE A 342 15.56 24.38 3.71
N LYS A 343 15.17 23.47 4.61
CA LYS A 343 15.13 23.74 6.05
C LYS A 343 16.52 23.98 6.63
N THR A 344 17.56 23.33 6.10
CA THR A 344 18.97 23.58 6.47
C THR A 344 19.52 24.86 5.86
N GLY A 345 18.99 25.31 4.71
CA GLY A 345 19.40 26.54 4.00
C GLY A 345 19.16 27.84 4.77
N ASN A 346 18.43 27.82 5.89
CA ASN A 346 18.36 28.91 6.85
C ASN A 346 19.55 28.96 7.84
N LYS A 347 20.63 28.21 7.58
CA LYS A 347 21.95 28.40 8.19
C LYS A 347 23.03 28.25 7.10
N PRO A 348 24.01 29.17 7.00
CA PRO A 348 25.02 29.10 5.97
C PRO A 348 26.03 27.99 6.33
N ALA A 349 25.98 26.88 5.60
CA ALA A 349 27.11 25.98 5.47
C ALA A 349 26.96 25.17 4.18
N ILE A 350 27.70 25.63 3.18
CA ILE A 350 28.10 24.91 1.98
C ILE A 350 28.61 23.52 2.36
N LEU A 351 28.17 22.48 1.64
CA LEU A 351 28.99 21.32 1.28
C LEU A 351 28.26 20.52 0.19
N CYS A 352 28.46 20.96 -1.05
CA CYS A 352 28.55 20.04 -2.16
C CYS A 352 29.98 19.49 -2.13
N SER A 353 30.15 18.19 -1.89
CA SER A 353 31.40 17.50 -2.20
C SER A 353 31.10 16.03 -2.54
N HIS A 354 30.76 15.82 -3.80
CA HIS A 354 31.23 14.63 -4.50
C HIS A 354 32.72 14.84 -4.77
N ASP A 355 33.58 14.51 -3.81
CA ASP A 355 35.01 14.40 -4.08
C ASP A 355 35.31 12.98 -4.56
N GLN A 356 35.50 12.93 -5.88
CA GLN A 356 36.33 11.95 -6.56
C GLN A 356 37.74 11.94 -5.97
N VAL A 357 38.32 10.73 -5.94
CA VAL A 357 39.72 10.40 -6.25
C VAL A 357 40.78 11.43 -5.87
N GLY A 358 41.63 11.03 -4.92
CA GLY A 358 42.79 11.80 -4.50
C GLY A 358 43.74 12.14 -5.64
N ALA A 359 44.22 13.38 -5.63
CA ALA A 359 45.47 13.77 -6.22
C ALA A 359 46.19 14.68 -5.22
N ARG A 360 47.27 14.15 -4.63
CA ARG A 360 48.27 14.95 -3.91
C ARG A 360 48.90 15.93 -4.89
N LYS A 361 49.00 17.20 -4.50
CA LYS A 361 50.14 18.05 -4.86
C LYS A 361 50.69 18.69 -3.60
N THR A 362 51.87 18.20 -3.23
CA THR A 362 52.87 18.93 -2.48
C THR A 362 53.35 20.14 -3.30
N ASP A 363 53.69 21.22 -2.62
CA ASP A 363 54.94 22.01 -2.73
C ASP A 363 54.82 23.13 -1.67
N VAL A 364 55.56 23.06 -0.56
CA VAL A 364 56.90 23.63 -0.32
C VAL A 364 56.96 25.14 -0.58
N ASN A 365 56.78 25.92 0.50
CA ASN A 365 57.85 26.70 1.13
C ASN A 365 57.48 27.05 2.57
#